data_AF-A0A965I8T0-F1
#
_entry.id   AF-A0A965I8T0-F1
#
_cell.length_a   1.000
_cell.length_b   1.000
_cell.length_c   1.000
_cell.angle_alpha   90.00
_cell.angle_beta   90.00
_cell.angle_gamma   90.00
#
_symmetry.space_group_name_H-M   'P 1'
#
loop_
_entity.id
_entity.type
_entity.pdbx_description
1 polymer ?
#
loop_
_entity_poly.entity_id
_entity_poly.type
_entity_poly.pdbx_seq_one_letter_code
_entity_poly.pdbx_strand_id
1 'polypeptide(L)' 'TYRDAAEAMSVRAMDIPSGASHDSAAFADAGIPTAMLFIRNENGSHNPDEAMEIEDFIEATKLLAASLSK' A
#
# COMPACT_ATOMS: atom_id res chain seq x y z
N THR A 1 -5.23 -8.49 8.64
CA THR A 1 -5.33 -7.32 7.73
C THR A 1 -3.97 -6.65 7.60
N TYR A 2 -3.77 -5.71 6.67
CA TYR A 2 -2.52 -4.94 6.60
C TYR A 2 -2.23 -4.15 7.89
N ARG A 3 -3.28 -3.71 8.62
CA ARG A 3 -3.13 -3.00 9.90
C ARG A 3 -2.50 -3.89 10.96
N ASP A 4 -3.02 -5.10 11.12
CA ASP A 4 -2.51 -6.06 12.12
C ASP A 4 -1.08 -6.49 11.78
N ALA A 5 -0.75 -6.56 10.49
CA ALA A 5 0.63 -6.80 10.06
C ALA A 5 1.53 -5.60 10.39
N ALA A 6 1.06 -4.38 10.16
CA ALA A 6 1.82 -3.16 10.41
C ALA A 6 2.09 -2.98 11.91
N GLU A 7 1.07 -3.21 12.76
CA GLU A 7 1.21 -3.19 14.22
C GLU A 7 2.21 -4.26 14.69
N ALA A 8 2.07 -5.51 14.24
CA ALA A 8 2.97 -6.60 14.62
C ALA A 8 4.44 -6.34 14.20
N MET A 9 4.65 -5.61 13.11
CA MET A 9 5.97 -5.25 12.58
C MET A 9 6.46 -3.89 13.08
N SER A 10 5.68 -3.16 13.89
CA SER A 10 5.98 -1.77 14.30
C SER A 10 6.19 -0.80 13.13
N VAL A 11 5.50 -1.03 12.00
CA VAL A 11 5.51 -0.15 10.84
C VAL A 11 4.49 0.97 11.04
N ARG A 12 4.92 2.23 10.90
CA ARG A 12 4.00 3.37 10.96
C ARG A 12 3.18 3.45 9.68
N ALA A 13 1.88 3.19 9.80
CA ALA A 13 0.93 3.28 8.70
C ALA A 13 -0.29 4.11 9.10
N MET A 14 -1.01 4.61 8.10
CA MET A 14 -2.30 5.29 8.27
C MET A 14 -3.22 4.92 7.12
N ASP A 15 -4.53 5.05 7.34
CA ASP A 15 -5.51 4.93 6.27
C ASP A 15 -5.55 6.22 5.45
N ILE A 16 -5.58 6.06 4.13
CA ILE A 16 -5.80 7.15 3.20
C ILE A 16 -6.78 6.72 2.10
N PRO A 17 -7.70 7.61 1.67
CA PRO A 17 -8.50 7.34 0.49
C PRO A 17 -7.62 7.35 -0.76
N SER A 18 -7.83 6.40 -1.68
CA SER A 18 -7.19 6.44 -2.99
C SER A 18 -7.85 7.52 -3.85
N GLY A 19 -7.09 8.56 -4.21
CA GLY A 19 -7.56 9.58 -5.16
C GLY A 19 -7.55 9.13 -6.62
N ALA A 20 -6.73 8.13 -6.96
CA ALA A 20 -6.63 7.57 -8.31
C ALA A 20 -7.47 6.29 -8.47
N SER A 21 -7.88 6.01 -9.70
CA SER A 21 -8.53 4.75 -10.07
C SER A 21 -7.50 3.61 -10.15
N HIS A 22 -7.89 2.43 -9.66
CA HIS A 22 -7.10 1.20 -9.73
C HIS A 22 -8.03 0.02 -10.00
N ASP A 23 -7.49 -1.08 -10.53
CA ASP A 23 -8.26 -2.32 -10.77
C ASP A 23 -8.91 -2.87 -9.49
N SER A 24 -8.31 -2.59 -8.33
CA SER A 24 -8.84 -2.92 -7.01
C SER A 24 -10.26 -2.39 -6.78
N ALA A 25 -10.62 -1.25 -7.37
CA ALA A 25 -11.97 -0.70 -7.24
C ALA A 25 -13.01 -1.65 -7.86
N ALA A 26 -12.71 -2.24 -9.03
CA ALA A 26 -13.61 -3.18 -9.68
C ALA A 26 -13.77 -4.48 -8.86
N PHE A 27 -12.70 -4.97 -8.23
CA PHE A 27 -12.79 -6.13 -7.34
C PHE A 27 -13.63 -5.83 -6.09
N ALA A 28 -13.46 -4.65 -5.50
CA ALA A 28 -14.26 -4.22 -4.37
C ALA A 28 -15.76 -4.11 -4.72
N ASP A 29 -16.09 -3.52 -5.88
CA ASP A 29 -17.47 -3.42 -6.39
C ASP A 29 -18.11 -4.79 -6.65
N ALA A 30 -17.29 -5.78 -7.02
CA ALA A 30 -17.73 -7.17 -7.18
C ALA A 30 -17.89 -7.93 -5.84
N GLY A 31 -17.67 -7.27 -4.70
CA GLY A 31 -17.77 -7.87 -3.37
C GLY A 31 -16.56 -8.73 -2.96
N ILE A 32 -15.45 -8.65 -3.70
CA ILE A 32 -14.21 -9.37 -3.36
C ILE A 32 -13.47 -8.58 -2.28
N PRO A 33 -13.09 -9.21 -1.15
CA PRO A 33 -12.29 -8.55 -0.13
C PRO A 33 -10.99 -8.00 -0.72
N THR A 34 -10.86 -6.67 -0.69
CA THR A 34 -9.78 -5.95 -1.37
C THR A 34 -9.17 -4.93 -0.43
N ALA A 35 -7.86 -4.78 -0.50
CA ALA A 35 -7.13 -3.73 0.19
C ALA A 35 -5.94 -3.29 -0.67
N MET A 36 -5.57 -2.02 -0.56
CA MET A 36 -4.38 -1.46 -1.20
C MET A 36 -3.33 -1.12 -0.14
N LEU A 37 -2.07 -1.22 -0.51
CA LEU A 37 -0.94 -0.71 0.27
C LEU A 37 -0.29 0.43 -0.52
N PHE A 38 -0.31 1.62 0.05
CA PHE A 38 0.35 2.78 -0.54
C PHE A 38 1.76 2.92 0.02
N ILE A 39 2.67 3.34 -0.84
CA ILE A 39 4.06 3.62 -0.51
C ILE A 39 4.28 5.12 -0.67
N ARG A 40 5.10 5.72 0.18
CA ARG A 40 5.46 7.13 0.04
C ARG A 40 6.12 7.37 -1.31
N ASN A 41 5.72 8.45 -1.94
CA ASN A 41 6.21 8.89 -3.24
C ASN A 41 6.34 10.41 -3.17
N GLU A 42 7.51 10.92 -3.54
CA GLU A 42 7.83 12.33 -3.59
C GLU A 42 7.51 12.88 -4.98
N ASN A 43 7.15 14.16 -5.06
CA ASN A 43 6.80 14.86 -6.31
C ASN A 43 5.55 14.34 -7.05
N GLY A 44 4.85 13.35 -6.48
CA GLY A 44 3.67 12.75 -7.09
C GLY A 44 3.99 11.90 -8.30
N SER A 45 2.96 11.26 -8.87
CA SER A 45 3.13 10.30 -9.96
C SER A 45 3.01 10.92 -11.36
N HIS A 46 3.39 10.17 -12.40
CA HIS A 46 3.26 10.53 -13.82
C HIS A 46 4.06 11.77 -14.24
N ASN A 47 5.22 11.99 -13.63
CA ASN A 47 6.12 13.07 -14.01
C ASN A 47 7.59 12.62 -13.91
N PRO A 48 8.53 13.30 -14.59
CA PRO A 48 9.94 12.90 -14.59
C PRO A 48 10.64 12.97 -13.24
N ASP A 49 10.09 13.73 -12.29
CA ASP A 49 10.65 13.92 -10.95
C ASP A 49 10.02 12.97 -9.92
N GLU A 50 9.10 12.08 -10.35
CA GLU A 50 8.50 11.05 -9.51
C GLU A 50 9.59 10.21 -8.82
N ALA A 51 9.56 10.18 -7.49
CA ALA A 51 10.62 9.55 -6.70
C ALA A 51 10.06 8.75 -5.53
N MET A 52 10.75 7.67 -5.18
CA MET A 52 10.39 6.81 -4.05
C MET A 52 11.69 6.35 -3.39
N GLU A 53 11.74 6.43 -2.06
CA GLU A 53 12.85 5.88 -1.27
C GLU A 53 12.78 4.35 -1.30
N ILE A 54 13.91 3.70 -1.57
CA ILE A 54 13.97 2.23 -1.71
C ILE A 54 13.67 1.55 -0.36
N GLU A 55 14.00 2.19 0.75
CA GLU A 55 13.71 1.73 2.10
C GLU A 55 12.20 1.62 2.33
N ASP A 56 11.41 2.61 1.86
CA ASP A 56 9.95 2.59 1.96
C ASP A 56 9.35 1.46 1.10
N PHE A 57 9.93 1.22 -0.07
CA PHE A 57 9.53 0.09 -0.93
C PHE A 57 9.79 -1.26 -0.27
N ILE A 58 10.98 -1.44 0.34
CA ILE A 58 11.35 -2.67 1.04
C ILE A 58 10.45 -2.90 2.26
N GLU A 59 10.17 -1.86 3.05
CA GLU A 59 9.28 -1.96 4.21
C GLU A 59 7.86 -2.38 3.81
N ALA A 60 7.29 -1.74 2.78
CA ALA A 60 5.98 -2.09 2.24
C ALA A 60 5.92 -3.51 1.68
N THR A 61 6.97 -3.96 0.97
CA THR A 61 7.05 -5.32 0.42
C THR A 61 7.11 -6.38 1.52
N LYS A 62 7.86 -6.11 2.61
CA LYS A 62 7.87 -7.00 3.78
C LYS A 62 6.50 -7.07 4.44
N LEU A 63 5.81 -5.94 4.58
CA LEU A 63 4.45 -5.88 5.11
C LEU A 63 3.48 -6.71 4.25
N LEU A 64 3.55 -6.56 2.93
CA LEU A 64 2.76 -7.36 1.99
C LEU A 64 3.01 -8.85 2.20
N ALA A 65 4.27 -9.29 2.18
CA ALA A 65 4.62 -10.69 2.39
C ALA A 65 4.13 -11.24 3.75
N ALA A 66 4.31 -10.47 4.82
CA ALA A 66 3.84 -10.85 6.16
C ALA A 66 2.32 -10.95 6.25
N SER A 67 1.58 -10.12 5.49
CA SER A 67 0.12 -10.16 5.46
C SER A 67 -0.46 -11.35 4.69
N LEU A 68 0.28 -11.86 3.70
CA LEU A 68 -0.11 -13.02 2.88
C LEU A 68 0.29 -14.37 3.48
N SER A 69 1.23 -14.35 4.43
CA SER A 69 1.77 -15.55 5.10
C SER A 69 1.02 -15.92 6.39
N LYS A 70 -0.07 -15.20 6.70
CA LYS A 70 -0.97 -15.46 7.83
C LYS A 70 -2.21 -16.18 7.33
#